data_AF-A0AAV5THN4-F1
#
_entry.id   AF-A0AAV5THN4-F1
#
_cell.length_a   1.000
_cell.length_b   1.000
_cell.length_c   1.000
_cell.angle_alpha   90.00
_cell.angle_beta   90.00
_cell.angle_gamma   90.00
#
_symmetry.space_group_name_H-M   'P 1'
#
loop_
_entity.id
_entity.type
_entity.pdbx_description
1 polymer ?
#
loop_
_entity_poly.entity_id
_entity_poly.type
_entity_poly.pdbx_seq_one_letter_code
_entity_poly.pdbx_strand_id
1 'polypeptide(L)'
;GVALLINSVLLYLVLWKSSKDIGNYRYLLFAFVFNDIFFTIIHAVTQPIACTYGDAFIIFATGVWSSLLSISYYAATFSQTMPLLMHLFIYRFIAMTMCWGSFYLYAPDPESLEYLKPFFVGEYAGFDYLAQLYW
;
A
#
# COMPACT_ATOMS: atom_id res chain seq x y z
N GLY A 1 -4.01 1.78 -21.73
CA GLY A 1 -3.27 2.91 -22.32
C GLY A 1 -2.76 3.85 -21.24
N VAL A 2 -3.64 4.73 -20.74
CA VAL A 2 -3.29 5.74 -19.73
C VAL A 2 -2.75 5.14 -18.42
N ALA A 3 -3.37 4.06 -17.92
CA ALA A 3 -2.91 3.36 -16.72
C ALA A 3 -1.46 2.83 -16.84
N LEU A 4 -1.07 2.26 -17.99
CA LEU A 4 0.30 1.81 -18.20
C LEU A 4 1.31 2.96 -18.19
N LEU A 5 0.95 4.10 -18.79
CA LEU A 5 1.81 5.28 -18.79
C LEU A 5 1.98 5.83 -17.37
N ILE A 6 0.88 5.98 -16.62
CA ILE A 6 0.93 6.47 -15.24
C ILE A 6 1.73 5.52 -14.35
N ASN A 7 1.49 4.20 -14.44
CA ASN A 7 2.25 3.22 -13.66
C ASN A 7 3.71 3.14 -14.05
N SER A 8 4.06 3.35 -15.33
CA SER A 8 5.45 3.39 -15.77
C SER A 8 6.17 4.64 -15.24
N VAL A 9 5.48 5.79 -15.20
CA VAL A 9 5.99 7.01 -14.56
C VAL A 9 6.12 6.80 -13.05
N LEU A 10 5.15 6.16 -12.41
CA LEU A 10 5.19 5.85 -10.98
C LEU A 10 6.34 4.90 -10.66
N LEU A 11 6.58 3.88 -11.48
CA LEU A 11 7.71 2.97 -11.38
C LEU A 11 9.04 3.74 -11.51
N TYR A 12 9.14 4.63 -12.50
CA TYR A 12 10.31 5.49 -12.67
C TYR A 12 10.56 6.37 -11.44
N LEU A 13 9.51 6.97 -10.87
CA LEU A 13 9.61 7.79 -9.65
C LEU A 13 10.04 6.96 -8.44
N VAL A 14 9.51 5.75 -8.28
CA VAL A 14 9.88 4.83 -7.17
C VAL A 14 11.32 4.37 -7.29
N LEU A 15 11.83 4.12 -8.51
CA LEU A 15 13.19 3.65 -8.72
C LEU A 15 14.23 4.79 -8.71
N TRP A 16 13.90 5.93 -9.31
CA TRP A 16 14.87 7.00 -9.58
C TRP A 16 14.81 8.18 -8.59
N LYS A 17 13.61 8.51 -8.09
CA LYS A 17 13.39 9.70 -7.25
C LYS A 17 13.14 9.37 -5.77
N SER A 18 13.01 8.10 -5.43
CA SER A 18 12.80 7.69 -4.04
C SER A 18 14.05 7.97 -3.20
N SER A 19 13.95 8.98 -2.32
CA SER A 19 15.00 9.32 -1.35
C SER A 19 15.30 8.12 -0.45
N LYS A 20 16.54 8.02 0.05
CA LYS A 20 16.93 7.03 1.07
C LYS A 20 16.02 7.09 2.31
N ASP A 21 15.39 8.23 2.57
CA ASP A 21 14.46 8.44 3.70
C ASP A 21 13.19 7.59 3.63
N ILE A 22 12.80 7.13 2.42
CA ILE A 22 11.64 6.26 2.22
C ILE A 22 11.95 4.80 2.62
N GLY A 23 13.22 4.43 2.75
CA GLY A 23 13.63 3.13 3.32
C GLY A 23 12.89 1.92 2.72
N ASN A 24 12.37 1.04 3.59
CA ASN A 24 11.67 -0.19 3.19
C ASN A 24 10.29 0.04 2.55
N TYR A 25 9.70 1.23 2.69
CA TYR A 25 8.41 1.57 2.07
C TYR A 25 8.47 1.52 0.54
N ARG A 26 9.65 1.76 -0.04
CA ARG A 26 9.87 1.71 -1.49
C ARG A 26 9.55 0.35 -2.09
N TYR A 27 9.81 -0.74 -1.35
CA TYR A 27 9.55 -2.10 -1.83
C TYR A 27 8.05 -2.41 -1.86
N LEU A 28 7.31 -1.88 -0.89
CA LEU A 28 5.85 -1.98 -0.84
C LEU A 28 5.20 -1.19 -1.99
N LEU A 29 5.68 0.03 -2.23
CA LEU A 29 5.26 0.83 -3.38
C LEU A 29 5.61 0.13 -4.70
N PHE A 30 6.82 -0.41 -4.82
CA PHE A 30 7.23 -1.17 -6.01
C PHE A 30 6.32 -2.38 -6.27
N ALA A 31 6.00 -3.16 -5.22
CA ALA A 31 5.07 -4.29 -5.33
C ALA A 31 3.67 -3.84 -5.76
N PHE A 32 3.20 -2.70 -5.25
CA PHE A 32 1.92 -2.11 -5.67
C PHE A 32 1.92 -1.72 -7.16
N VAL A 33 2.94 -0.98 -7.62
CA VAL A 33 3.04 -0.59 -9.04
C VAL A 33 3.18 -1.81 -9.94
N PHE A 34 3.98 -2.81 -9.53
CA PHE A 34 4.14 -4.05 -10.28
C PHE A 34 2.82 -4.80 -10.42
N ASN A 35 2.05 -4.92 -9.34
CA ASN A 35 0.72 -5.53 -9.37
C ASN A 35 -0.24 -4.75 -10.29
N ASP A 36 -0.18 -3.42 -10.31
CA ASP A 36 -1.06 -2.60 -11.14
C ASP A 36 -0.72 -2.69 -12.65
N ILE A 37 0.57 -2.79 -13.00
CA ILE A 37 1.00 -3.09 -14.38
C ILE A 37 0.50 -4.48 -14.79
N PHE A 38 0.70 -5.48 -13.93
CA PHE A 38 0.25 -6.85 -14.19
C PHE A 38 -1.27 -6.91 -14.38
N PHE A 39 -2.03 -6.25 -13.50
CA PHE A 39 -3.49 -6.11 -13.64
C PHE A 39 -3.89 -5.47 -14.97
N THR A 40 -3.21 -4.39 -15.38
CA THR A 40 -3.52 -3.69 -16.63
C THR A 40 -3.28 -4.59 -17.86
N ILE A 41 -2.22 -5.42 -17.82
CA ILE A 41 -1.95 -6.39 -18.88
C ILE A 41 -3.04 -7.46 -18.93
N ILE A 42 -3.40 -8.06 -17.79
CA ILE A 42 -4.47 -9.06 -17.72
C ILE A 42 -5.80 -8.46 -18.19
N HIS A 43 -6.16 -7.27 -17.73
CA HIS A 43 -7.36 -6.58 -18.20
C HIS A 43 -7.35 -6.36 -19.72
N ALA A 44 -6.21 -5.98 -20.30
CA ALA A 44 -6.09 -5.79 -21.75
C ALA A 44 -6.28 -7.10 -22.53
N VAL A 45 -5.74 -8.22 -22.02
CA VAL A 45 -5.82 -9.55 -22.65
C VAL A 45 -7.21 -10.19 -22.48
N THR A 46 -7.79 -10.10 -21.29
CA THR A 46 -9.05 -10.75 -20.92
C THR A 46 -10.27 -9.99 -21.46
N GLN A 47 -10.19 -8.66 -21.59
CA GLN A 47 -11.32 -7.77 -21.91
C GLN A 47 -12.60 -8.20 -21.15
N PRO A 48 -12.59 -8.07 -19.81
CA PRO A 48 -13.70 -8.55 -18.99
C PRO A 48 -14.94 -7.69 -19.21
N ILE A 49 -16.07 -8.34 -19.48
CA ILE A 49 -17.38 -7.70 -19.56
C ILE A 49 -18.17 -8.16 -18.35
N ALA A 50 -18.47 -7.22 -17.46
CA ALA A 50 -19.34 -7.45 -16.32
C ALA A 50 -20.79 -7.17 -16.71
N CYS A 51 -21.65 -8.17 -16.56
CA CYS A 51 -23.09 -8.07 -16.78
C CYS A 51 -23.80 -8.30 -15.44
N THR A 52 -24.58 -7.32 -15.02
CA THR A 52 -25.46 -7.43 -13.84
C THR A 52 -26.89 -7.58 -14.32
N TYR A 53 -27.57 -8.65 -13.91
CA TYR A 53 -28.98 -8.89 -14.25
C TYR A 53 -29.73 -9.33 -12.98
N GLY A 54 -30.61 -8.45 -12.48
CA GLY A 54 -31.27 -8.65 -11.19
C GLY A 54 -30.25 -8.77 -10.05
N ASP A 55 -30.35 -9.84 -9.25
CA ASP A 55 -29.46 -10.14 -8.14
C ASP A 55 -28.19 -10.93 -8.55
N ALA A 56 -28.02 -11.20 -9.86
CA ALA A 56 -26.87 -11.95 -10.37
C ALA A 56 -25.81 -11.02 -10.99
N PHE A 57 -24.55 -11.27 -10.64
CA PHE A 57 -23.38 -10.60 -11.20
C PHE A 57 -22.49 -11.63 -11.92
N ILE A 58 -22.29 -11.46 -13.22
CA ILE A 58 -21.52 -12.41 -14.06
C ILE A 58 -20.46 -11.63 -14.83
N ILE A 59 -19.23 -12.17 -14.86
CA ILE A 59 -18.13 -11.63 -15.65
C ILE A 59 -17.79 -12.59 -16.77
N PHE A 60 -17.74 -12.10 -18.00
CA PHE A 60 -17.32 -12.83 -19.18
C PHE A 60 -15.98 -12.31 -19.69
N ALA A 61 -15.13 -13.19 -20.22
CA ALA A 61 -13.92 -12.81 -20.93
C ALA A 61 -14.19 -12.89 -22.44
N THR A 62 -14.00 -11.78 -23.15
CA THR A 62 -14.21 -11.70 -24.61
C THR A 62 -12.93 -11.41 -25.39
N GLY A 63 -11.81 -11.22 -24.69
CA GLY A 63 -10.53 -10.90 -25.29
C GLY A 63 -9.83 -12.10 -25.94
N VAL A 64 -8.51 -11.97 -26.09
CA VAL A 64 -7.67 -12.99 -26.75
C VAL A 64 -7.64 -14.29 -25.94
N TRP A 65 -7.85 -14.20 -24.63
CA TRP A 65 -7.87 -15.35 -23.73
C TRP A 65 -9.22 -15.49 -23.01
N SER A 66 -10.15 -16.23 -23.64
CA SER A 66 -11.52 -16.44 -23.17
C SER A 66 -11.71 -17.76 -22.42
N SER A 67 -10.78 -18.08 -21.51
CA SER A 67 -10.89 -19.26 -20.65
C SER A 67 -11.42 -18.90 -19.25
N LEU A 68 -11.99 -19.86 -18.53
CA LEU A 68 -12.38 -19.67 -17.13
C LEU A 68 -11.19 -19.22 -16.26
N LEU A 69 -9.99 -19.71 -16.59
CA LEU A 69 -8.76 -19.34 -15.90
C LEU A 69 -8.46 -17.85 -16.03
N SER A 70 -8.71 -17.27 -17.20
CA SER A 70 -8.52 -15.83 -17.46
C SER A 70 -9.36 -14.97 -16.51
N ILE A 71 -10.62 -15.35 -16.31
CA ILE A 71 -11.55 -14.66 -15.39
C ILE A 71 -11.10 -14.84 -13.94
N SER A 72 -10.66 -16.05 -13.55
CA SER A 72 -10.14 -16.28 -12.20
C SER A 72 -8.85 -15.50 -11.91
N TYR A 73 -7.95 -15.39 -12.89
CA TYR A 73 -6.73 -14.59 -12.78
C TYR A 73 -7.07 -13.11 -12.64
N TYR A 74 -8.00 -12.60 -13.46
CA TYR A 74 -8.48 -11.23 -13.35
C TYR A 74 -9.04 -10.93 -11.95
N ALA A 75 -9.91 -11.81 -11.42
CA ALA A 75 -10.48 -11.65 -10.09
C ALA A 75 -9.42 -11.73 -8.97
N ALA A 76 -8.44 -12.63 -9.09
CA ALA A 76 -7.35 -12.76 -8.14
C ALA A 76 -6.47 -11.51 -8.09
N THR A 77 -6.05 -11.00 -9.24
CA THR A 77 -5.22 -9.79 -9.32
C THR A 77 -5.97 -8.55 -8.84
N PHE A 78 -7.27 -8.45 -9.12
CA PHE A 78 -8.12 -7.38 -8.56
C PHE A 78 -8.17 -7.44 -7.03
N SER A 79 -8.36 -8.63 -6.47
CA SER A 79 -8.41 -8.84 -5.01
C SER A 79 -7.06 -8.56 -4.34
N GLN A 80 -5.94 -8.93 -4.96
CA GLN A 80 -4.57 -8.72 -4.45
C GLN A 80 -4.21 -7.25 -4.22
N THR A 81 -4.82 -6.32 -4.96
CA THR A 81 -4.59 -4.87 -4.76
C THR A 81 -5.06 -4.40 -3.37
N MET A 82 -6.13 -4.98 -2.83
CA MET A 82 -6.69 -4.60 -1.53
C MET A 82 -5.74 -4.84 -0.34
N PRO A 83 -5.16 -6.03 -0.14
CA PRO A 83 -4.18 -6.23 0.92
C PRO A 83 -2.91 -5.41 0.70
N LEU A 84 -2.45 -5.19 -0.54
CA LEU A 84 -1.29 -4.31 -0.80
C LEU A 84 -1.57 -2.87 -0.33
N LEU A 85 -2.75 -2.34 -0.64
CA LEU A 85 -3.20 -1.03 -0.13
C LEU A 85 -3.31 -1.03 1.40
N MET A 86 -3.86 -2.09 1.99
CA MET A 86 -3.94 -2.23 3.44
C MET A 86 -2.56 -2.18 4.10
N HIS A 87 -1.56 -2.88 3.55
CA HIS A 87 -0.19 -2.83 4.07
C HIS A 87 0.44 -1.43 3.92
N LEU A 88 0.17 -0.72 2.82
CA LEU A 88 0.61 0.67 2.65
C LEU A 88 -0.02 1.60 3.71
N PHE A 89 -1.30 1.40 4.04
CA PHE A 89 -1.97 2.15 5.10
C PHE A 89 -1.44 1.81 6.48
N ILE A 90 -1.26 0.53 6.81
CA ILE A 90 -0.70 0.09 8.09
C ILE A 90 0.72 0.65 8.26
N TYR A 91 1.55 0.58 7.22
CA TYR A 91 2.90 1.15 7.26
C TYR A 91 2.87 2.65 7.54
N ARG A 92 2.00 3.41 6.85
CA ARG A 92 1.83 4.85 7.09
C ARG A 92 1.29 5.14 8.48
N PHE A 93 0.34 4.33 8.96
CA PHE A 93 -0.21 4.46 10.29
C PHE A 93 0.89 4.23 11.33
N ILE A 94 1.63 3.13 11.27
CA ILE A 94 2.76 2.88 12.18
C ILE A 94 3.80 3.99 12.10
N ALA A 95 4.15 4.50 10.91
CA ALA A 95 5.10 5.60 10.77
C ALA A 95 4.60 6.91 11.40
N MET A 96 3.30 7.19 11.35
CA MET A 96 2.70 8.38 11.99
C MET A 96 2.44 8.18 13.48
N THR A 97 2.07 6.97 13.92
CA THR A 97 1.69 6.67 15.31
C THR A 97 2.90 6.28 16.16
N MET A 98 3.95 5.68 15.59
CA MET A 98 5.26 5.50 16.25
C MET A 98 6.09 6.79 16.20
N CYS A 99 5.46 7.86 16.65
CA CYS A 99 6.06 9.14 16.98
C CYS A 99 7.12 9.07 18.09
N TRP A 100 7.48 7.90 18.63
CA TRP A 100 8.65 7.76 19.51
C TRP A 100 9.94 8.18 18.79
N GLY A 101 10.07 7.91 17.48
CA GLY A 101 11.16 8.45 16.67
C GLY A 101 11.10 9.97 16.51
N SER A 102 9.90 10.54 16.36
CA SER A 102 9.68 11.99 16.32
C SER A 102 9.97 12.66 17.66
N PHE A 103 9.63 12.01 18.78
CA PHE A 103 9.90 12.48 20.15
C PHE A 103 11.41 12.59 20.41
N TYR A 104 12.19 11.58 19.99
CA TYR A 104 13.66 11.63 20.10
C TYR A 104 14.33 12.54 19.06
N LEU A 105 13.74 12.75 17.87
CA LEU A 105 14.28 13.64 16.83
C LEU A 105 13.97 15.12 17.05
N TYR A 106 12.83 15.45 17.68
CA TYR A 106 12.40 16.83 17.94
C TYR A 106 12.71 17.33 19.36
N ALA A 107 13.23 16.48 20.26
CA ALA A 107 13.75 16.89 21.56
C ALA A 107 15.27 16.68 21.66
N PRO A 108 16.09 17.53 21.00
CA PRO A 108 17.54 17.48 21.12
C PRO A 108 18.05 18.01 22.49
N ASP A 109 17.20 18.68 23.26
CA ASP A 109 17.52 19.34 24.53
C ASP A 109 16.44 19.05 25.61
N PRO A 110 16.82 19.08 26.91
CA PRO A 110 15.92 18.74 28.02
C PRO A 110 14.72 19.69 28.17
N GLU A 111 14.80 20.91 27.62
CA GLU A 111 13.72 21.89 27.66
C GLU A 111 12.60 21.50 26.69
N SER A 112 12.95 21.16 25.45
CA SER A 112 12.03 20.66 24.42
C SER A 112 11.25 19.42 24.86
N LEU A 113 11.87 18.56 25.67
CA LEU A 113 11.26 17.37 26.25
C LEU A 113 10.09 17.73 27.20
N GLU A 114 10.23 18.82 27.95
CA GLU A 114 9.23 19.28 28.92
C GLU A 114 7.99 19.86 28.22
N TYR A 115 8.19 20.57 27.11
CA TYR A 115 7.11 21.13 26.29
C TYR A 115 6.32 20.06 25.52
N LEU A 116 6.96 18.98 25.08
CA LEU A 116 6.31 17.91 24.30
C LEU A 116 5.61 16.87 25.18
N LYS A 117 6.03 16.73 26.44
CA LYS A 117 5.46 15.78 27.42
C LYS A 117 3.92 15.77 27.49
N PRO A 118 3.19 16.91 27.57
CA PRO A 118 1.73 16.89 27.65
C PRO A 118 1.02 16.38 26.39
N PHE A 119 1.66 16.37 25.23
CA PHE A 119 1.04 15.88 23.98
C PHE A 119 0.99 14.35 23.89
N PHE A 120 1.89 13.63 24.58
CA PHE A 120 2.05 12.18 24.44
C PHE A 120 1.58 11.38 25.66
N VAL A 121 1.32 12.04 26.79
CA VAL A 121 0.98 11.39 28.09
C VAL A 121 -0.43 10.78 28.12
N GLY A 122 -1.31 11.08 27.16
CA GLY A 122 -2.71 10.59 27.17
C GLY A 122 -3.01 9.36 26.31
N GLU A 123 -2.21 9.08 25.27
CA GLU A 123 -2.69 8.26 24.14
C GLU A 123 -2.02 6.87 24.02
N TYR A 124 -0.95 6.61 24.79
CA TYR A 124 -0.09 5.42 24.58
C TYR A 124 0.27 4.62 25.84
N ALA A 125 -0.51 4.70 26.92
CA ALA A 125 -0.30 3.96 28.18
C ALA A 125 -0.36 2.41 28.05
N GLY A 126 -0.61 1.89 26.84
CA GLY A 126 -0.68 0.47 26.53
C GLY A 126 0.37 0.01 25.53
N PHE A 127 1.57 0.58 25.47
CA PHE A 127 2.65 0.04 24.60
C PHE A 127 3.97 -0.24 25.33
N ASP A 128 4.04 0.03 26.63
CA ASP A 128 5.22 -0.24 27.47
C ASP A 128 5.62 -1.72 27.47
N TYR A 129 4.64 -2.63 27.28
CA TYR A 129 4.86 -4.07 27.23
C TYR A 129 5.54 -4.55 25.92
N LEU A 130 5.44 -3.80 24.83
CA LEU A 130 6.10 -4.15 23.56
C LEU A 130 7.55 -3.68 23.51
N ALA A 131 7.90 -2.62 24.24
CA ALA A 131 9.28 -2.17 24.38
C ALA A 131 10.16 -3.18 25.14
N GLN A 132 9.57 -3.98 26.03
CA GLN A 132 10.26 -5.04 26.76
C GLN A 132 10.49 -6.32 25.94
N LEU A 133 9.84 -6.47 24.77
CA LEU A 133 9.96 -7.69 23.96
C LEU A 133 11.10 -7.64 22.93
N TYR A 134 11.71 -6.46 22.72
CA TYR A 134 12.74 -6.23 21.70
C TYR A 134 14.11 -5.81 22.27
N TRP A 135 14.31 -5.96 23.57
CA TRP A 135 15.59 -5.91 24.28
C TRP A 135 15.69 -7.11 25.24
#